data_AF-A0A9P5BFX7-F1
#
_entry.id   AF-A0A9P5BFX7-F1
#
_cell.length_a   1.000
_cell.length_b   1.000
_cell.length_c   1.000
_cell.angle_alpha   90.00
_cell.angle_beta   90.00
_cell.angle_gamma   90.00
#
_symmetry.space_group_name_H-M   'P 1'
#
loop_
_entity.id
_entity.type
_entity.pdbx_description
1 polymer ?
#
loop_
_entity_poly.entity_id
_entity_poly.type
_entity_poly.pdbx_seq_one_letter_code
_entity_poly.pdbx_strand_id
1 'polypeptide(L)'
;MVLAVYPTFEVGDHEAFMEYALTQAQKSPPAGNKFCVGAVLVNEAKGKVLSTGYSLEYPSDYKGGPGTTHAEQCCLIKIADEHNLPEERIHEVLPPDTVLYTTMEPCNERLSGNMTCVTRILKLNGAIKTVYVGIREHGTFIANNDGKERLEEIGVKVDDAKGYDFGSGNTNIDPAVLRVTSIETHGVSFWVKTGRIDVLLKDGAPQSFFIKVLSKAIGMNMTKGEYHSMSAIHAVIPEFVPKPIACGTYEDIPDIHFFLCEFREMTEDMPDPDEFASRLSTMHQKSVSPTGKFGFHITTYAGNLPQYVAWEDSWETFFAKSTRQALDLEISVKGNSNELEVLLQALFEKVIPRLLRPLESEGRTVKPSLIHDDLWYANAGIDVENDQPLVFDACCFFAHNEYEFGQWRPACNRVGDEYVAAYNTFA
;
A
#
# COMPACT_ATOMS: atom_id res chain seq x y z
N MET A 1 -32.82 -2.89 -23.60
CA MET A 1 -31.58 -2.73 -22.81
C MET A 1 -31.67 -1.45 -22.03
N VAL A 2 -31.61 -1.53 -20.70
CA VAL A 2 -31.30 -0.35 -19.89
C VAL A 2 -29.80 -0.13 -20.07
N LEU A 3 -29.40 0.96 -20.74
CA LEU A 3 -27.99 1.34 -20.81
C LEU A 3 -27.48 1.50 -19.37
N ALA A 4 -26.39 0.83 -19.02
CA ALA A 4 -25.77 1.03 -17.72
C ALA A 4 -25.41 2.51 -17.59
N VAL A 5 -25.94 3.17 -16.56
CA VAL A 5 -25.64 4.58 -16.28
C VAL A 5 -24.39 4.61 -15.42
N TYR A 6 -23.25 4.92 -16.03
CA TYR A 6 -21.99 5.12 -15.32
C TYR A 6 -21.84 6.59 -14.90
N PRO A 7 -21.11 6.86 -13.79
CA PRO A 7 -20.69 8.21 -13.46
C PRO A 7 -19.81 8.81 -14.56
N THR A 8 -19.82 10.14 -14.66
CA THR A 8 -18.91 10.91 -15.52
C THR A 8 -17.88 11.58 -14.62
N PHE A 9 -16.62 11.55 -15.04
CA PHE A 9 -15.50 12.15 -14.32
C PHE A 9 -14.88 13.24 -15.19
N GLU A 10 -14.06 14.10 -14.59
CA GLU A 10 -13.30 15.09 -15.35
C GLU A 10 -12.27 14.39 -16.26
N VAL A 11 -12.06 14.95 -17.46
CA VAL A 11 -11.07 14.42 -18.41
C VAL A 11 -9.68 14.56 -17.80
N GLY A 12 -8.93 13.44 -17.73
CA GLY A 12 -7.60 13.39 -17.13
C GLY A 12 -7.58 13.18 -15.61
N ASP A 13 -8.73 13.01 -14.95
CA ASP A 13 -8.81 12.68 -13.52
C ASP A 13 -8.53 11.20 -13.27
N HIS A 14 -7.27 10.79 -13.50
CA HIS A 14 -6.83 9.41 -13.36
C HIS A 14 -7.07 8.83 -11.96
N GLU A 15 -7.02 9.69 -10.93
CA GLU A 15 -7.27 9.31 -9.54
C GLU A 15 -8.74 8.92 -9.34
N ALA A 16 -9.70 9.72 -9.79
CA ALA A 16 -11.12 9.38 -9.66
C ALA A 16 -11.50 8.11 -10.42
N PHE A 17 -10.89 7.87 -11.59
CA PHE A 17 -11.08 6.60 -12.30
C PHE A 17 -10.53 5.40 -11.54
N MET A 18 -9.35 5.54 -10.90
CA MET A 18 -8.77 4.48 -10.08
C MET A 18 -9.54 4.25 -8.78
N GLU A 19 -10.02 5.30 -8.11
CA GLU A 19 -10.95 5.20 -6.96
C GLU A 19 -12.25 4.49 -7.36
N TYR A 20 -12.74 4.74 -8.58
CA TYR A 20 -13.91 4.04 -9.10
C TYR A 20 -13.62 2.56 -9.39
N ALA A 21 -12.42 2.23 -9.87
CA ALA A 21 -11.95 0.85 -10.02
C ALA A 21 -11.86 0.13 -8.67
N LEU A 22 -11.35 0.79 -7.63
CA LEU A 22 -11.35 0.28 -6.24
C LEU A 22 -12.77 0.02 -5.74
N THR A 23 -13.73 0.90 -6.07
CA THR A 23 -15.15 0.68 -5.75
C THR A 23 -15.72 -0.56 -6.46
N GLN A 24 -15.25 -0.89 -7.67
CA GLN A 24 -15.61 -2.16 -8.31
C GLN A 24 -14.94 -3.35 -7.61
N ALA A 25 -13.67 -3.23 -7.23
CA ALA A 25 -12.94 -4.28 -6.53
C ALA A 25 -13.65 -4.72 -5.24
N GLN A 26 -14.25 -3.77 -4.51
CA GLN A 26 -15.04 -4.03 -3.30
C GLN A 26 -16.27 -4.92 -3.51
N LYS A 27 -16.75 -5.07 -4.75
CA LYS A 27 -17.85 -6.00 -5.09
C LYS A 27 -17.38 -7.44 -5.24
N SER A 28 -16.07 -7.67 -5.36
CA SER A 28 -15.51 -9.02 -5.42
C SER A 28 -15.56 -9.68 -4.04
N PRO A 29 -16.09 -10.91 -3.92
CA PRO A 29 -16.11 -11.61 -2.65
C PRO A 29 -14.67 -11.98 -2.24
N PRO A 30 -14.23 -11.64 -1.01
CA PRO A 30 -12.87 -11.94 -0.57
C PRO A 30 -12.62 -13.44 -0.43
N ALA A 31 -11.40 -13.90 -0.70
CA ALA A 31 -10.97 -15.27 -0.44
C ALA A 31 -9.46 -15.30 -0.14
N GLY A 32 -9.01 -16.21 0.72
CA GLY A 32 -7.62 -16.26 1.22
C GLY A 32 -6.55 -16.64 0.19
N ASN A 33 -6.93 -16.91 -1.07
CA ASN A 33 -6.03 -17.36 -2.14
C ASN A 33 -6.08 -16.46 -3.39
N LYS A 34 -6.63 -15.24 -3.28
CA LYS A 34 -6.73 -14.30 -4.40
C LYS A 34 -6.85 -12.85 -3.92
N PHE A 35 -6.55 -11.91 -4.81
CA PHE A 35 -6.86 -10.50 -4.61
C PHE A 35 -8.25 -10.13 -5.13
N CYS A 36 -8.92 -9.18 -4.46
CA CYS A 36 -10.10 -8.51 -4.99
C CYS A 36 -9.65 -7.41 -5.95
N VAL A 37 -9.83 -7.64 -7.26
CA VAL A 37 -9.41 -6.70 -8.31
C VAL A 37 -10.64 -6.06 -8.93
N GLY A 38 -10.53 -4.78 -9.27
CA GLY A 38 -11.53 -4.01 -10.00
C GLY A 38 -10.92 -3.33 -11.21
N ALA A 39 -11.71 -3.15 -12.26
CA ALA A 39 -11.29 -2.54 -13.51
C ALA A 39 -12.38 -1.64 -14.10
N VAL A 40 -11.96 -0.61 -14.85
CA VAL A 40 -12.81 0.37 -15.50
C VAL A 40 -12.23 0.66 -16.89
N LEU A 41 -13.02 0.42 -17.92
CA LEU A 41 -12.69 0.78 -19.30
C LEU A 41 -13.28 2.16 -19.61
N VAL A 42 -12.49 3.10 -20.13
CA VAL A 42 -12.83 4.52 -20.22
C VAL A 42 -12.54 5.05 -21.62
N ASN A 43 -13.41 5.92 -22.13
CA ASN A 43 -13.08 6.84 -23.21
C ASN A 43 -12.45 8.09 -22.58
N GLU A 44 -11.13 8.17 -22.66
CA GLU A 44 -10.33 9.17 -21.94
C GLU A 44 -10.66 10.59 -22.42
N ALA A 45 -10.76 10.80 -23.74
CA ALA A 45 -11.08 12.08 -24.35
C ALA A 45 -12.43 12.68 -23.90
N LYS A 46 -13.33 11.86 -23.35
CA LYS A 46 -14.65 12.28 -22.87
C LYS A 46 -14.85 12.09 -21.37
N GLY A 47 -13.86 11.56 -20.65
CA GLY A 47 -13.99 11.22 -19.23
C GLY A 47 -15.13 10.23 -18.95
N LYS A 48 -15.49 9.39 -19.94
CA LYS A 48 -16.70 8.55 -19.90
C LYS A 48 -16.33 7.09 -19.70
N VAL A 49 -16.86 6.47 -18.65
CA VAL A 49 -16.79 5.02 -18.45
C VAL A 49 -17.59 4.28 -19.53
N LEU A 50 -16.95 3.29 -20.14
CA LEU A 50 -17.51 2.39 -21.15
C LEU A 50 -17.98 1.08 -20.52
N SER A 51 -17.21 0.54 -19.60
CA SER A 51 -17.50 -0.72 -18.93
C SER A 51 -16.76 -0.79 -17.60
N THR A 52 -17.23 -1.65 -16.70
CA THR A 52 -16.58 -1.94 -15.42
C THR A 52 -16.41 -3.43 -15.26
N GLY A 53 -15.57 -3.86 -14.33
CA GLY A 53 -15.39 -5.27 -14.02
C GLY A 53 -14.82 -5.47 -12.63
N TYR A 54 -15.10 -6.62 -12.04
CA TYR A 54 -14.45 -7.07 -10.81
C TYR A 54 -14.21 -8.58 -10.83
N SER A 55 -13.23 -9.04 -10.04
CA SER A 55 -12.91 -10.47 -9.94
C SER A 55 -14.13 -11.29 -9.49
N LEU A 56 -14.37 -12.42 -10.16
CA LEU A 56 -15.53 -13.31 -9.95
C LEU A 56 -16.89 -12.70 -10.25
N GLU A 57 -16.97 -11.65 -11.06
CA GLU A 57 -18.27 -11.11 -11.48
C GLU A 57 -19.09 -12.14 -12.28
N TYR A 58 -18.42 -13.01 -13.05
CA TYR A 58 -19.05 -14.11 -13.78
C TYR A 58 -18.68 -15.49 -13.20
N PRO A 59 -19.54 -16.52 -13.40
CA PRO A 59 -19.28 -17.90 -12.99
C PRO A 59 -17.96 -18.48 -13.53
N SER A 60 -17.41 -19.47 -12.81
CA SER A 60 -16.12 -20.13 -13.13
C SER A 60 -16.13 -20.98 -14.40
N ASP A 61 -17.29 -21.15 -15.02
CA ASP A 61 -17.51 -21.88 -16.27
C ASP A 61 -18.15 -20.97 -17.33
N TYR A 62 -18.00 -19.65 -17.19
CA TYR A 62 -18.58 -18.69 -18.13
C TYR A 62 -18.20 -19.04 -19.58
N LYS A 63 -19.24 -19.26 -20.41
CA LYS A 63 -19.15 -19.73 -21.81
C LYS A 63 -18.27 -21.00 -22.00
N GLY A 64 -18.22 -21.87 -20.99
CA GLY A 64 -17.44 -23.10 -21.01
C GLY A 64 -15.93 -22.90 -20.88
N GLY A 65 -15.48 -21.69 -20.52
CA GLY A 65 -14.07 -21.39 -20.29
C GLY A 65 -13.55 -22.00 -18.98
N PRO A 66 -12.25 -22.32 -18.87
CA PRO A 66 -11.67 -22.84 -17.64
C PRO A 66 -11.51 -21.73 -16.59
N GLY A 67 -11.97 -21.97 -15.36
CA GLY A 67 -11.68 -21.13 -14.21
C GLY A 67 -12.37 -19.76 -14.20
N THR A 68 -12.01 -18.95 -13.21
CA THR A 68 -12.75 -17.73 -12.86
C THR A 68 -12.49 -16.55 -13.79
N THR A 69 -13.36 -15.54 -13.77
CA THR A 69 -13.15 -14.30 -14.52
C THR A 69 -12.38 -13.26 -13.70
N HIS A 70 -11.45 -12.56 -14.37
CA HIS A 70 -10.70 -11.44 -13.81
C HIS A 70 -11.37 -10.10 -14.16
N ALA A 71 -11.08 -9.04 -13.41
CA ALA A 71 -11.74 -7.75 -13.56
C ALA A 71 -11.61 -7.14 -14.97
N GLU A 72 -10.43 -7.20 -15.57
CA GLU A 72 -10.20 -6.71 -16.93
C GLU A 72 -11.02 -7.52 -17.93
N GLN A 73 -11.02 -8.85 -17.81
CA GLN A 73 -11.82 -9.74 -18.64
C GLN A 73 -13.32 -9.40 -18.53
N CYS A 74 -13.83 -9.13 -17.33
CA CYS A 74 -15.23 -8.74 -17.13
C CYS A 74 -15.58 -7.45 -17.89
N CYS A 75 -14.67 -6.47 -17.94
CA CYS A 75 -14.88 -5.25 -18.73
C CYS A 75 -15.10 -5.58 -20.22
N LEU A 76 -14.23 -6.43 -20.78
CA LEU A 76 -14.26 -6.79 -22.20
C LEU A 76 -15.48 -7.64 -22.56
N ILE A 77 -15.85 -8.59 -21.68
CA ILE A 77 -17.06 -9.42 -21.83
C ILE A 77 -18.30 -8.54 -22.00
N LYS A 78 -18.47 -7.50 -21.18
CA LYS A 78 -19.66 -6.64 -21.24
C LYS A 78 -19.77 -5.88 -22.55
N ILE A 79 -18.66 -5.35 -23.07
CA ILE A 79 -18.64 -4.69 -24.40
C ILE A 79 -18.95 -5.71 -25.50
N ALA A 80 -18.35 -6.90 -25.43
CA ALA A 80 -18.59 -7.98 -26.38
C ALA A 80 -20.08 -8.37 -26.42
N ASP A 81 -20.70 -8.58 -25.26
CA ASP A 81 -22.11 -8.93 -25.13
C ASP A 81 -23.04 -7.78 -25.55
N GLU A 82 -22.72 -6.53 -25.22
CA GLU A 82 -23.49 -5.34 -25.62
C GLU A 82 -23.55 -5.16 -27.15
N HIS A 83 -22.42 -5.42 -27.83
CA HIS A 83 -22.29 -5.25 -29.27
C HIS A 83 -22.48 -6.54 -30.08
N ASN A 84 -22.75 -7.67 -29.40
CA ASN A 84 -22.87 -9.00 -30.00
C ASN A 84 -21.64 -9.37 -30.87
N LEU A 85 -20.45 -9.17 -30.30
CA LEU A 85 -19.15 -9.49 -30.90
C LEU A 85 -18.40 -10.50 -30.02
N PRO A 86 -17.50 -11.32 -30.59
CA PRO A 86 -16.51 -12.02 -29.78
C PRO A 86 -15.54 -11.01 -29.14
N GLU A 87 -14.93 -11.37 -27.99
CA GLU A 87 -14.01 -10.49 -27.26
C GLU A 87 -12.87 -9.98 -28.14
N GLU A 88 -12.35 -10.80 -29.06
CA GLU A 88 -11.25 -10.42 -29.96
C GLU A 88 -11.64 -9.32 -30.95
N ARG A 89 -12.93 -9.09 -31.19
CA ARG A 89 -13.45 -8.13 -32.17
C ARG A 89 -14.00 -6.85 -31.55
N ILE A 90 -13.98 -6.70 -30.23
CA ILE A 90 -14.49 -5.47 -29.59
C ILE A 90 -13.67 -4.23 -30.00
N HIS A 91 -12.43 -4.40 -30.47
CA HIS A 91 -11.63 -3.32 -31.04
C HIS A 91 -12.33 -2.57 -32.20
N GLU A 92 -13.31 -3.20 -32.85
CA GLU A 92 -14.11 -2.58 -33.92
C GLU A 92 -15.12 -1.54 -33.41
N VAL A 93 -15.46 -1.59 -32.12
CA VAL A 93 -16.49 -0.72 -31.50
C VAL A 93 -15.93 0.17 -30.40
N LEU A 94 -14.70 -0.09 -29.93
CA LEU A 94 -14.05 0.76 -28.93
C LEU A 94 -13.70 2.13 -29.52
N PRO A 95 -13.94 3.22 -28.77
CA PRO A 95 -13.46 4.55 -29.15
C PRO A 95 -11.92 4.60 -29.33
N PRO A 96 -11.40 5.52 -30.16
CA PRO A 96 -9.95 5.62 -30.41
C PRO A 96 -9.08 5.88 -29.18
N ASP A 97 -9.60 6.64 -28.20
CA ASP A 97 -8.91 7.04 -26.96
C ASP A 97 -9.35 6.16 -25.77
N THR A 98 -9.49 4.86 -26.02
CA THR A 98 -9.86 3.92 -24.95
C THR A 98 -8.66 3.60 -24.08
N VAL A 99 -8.84 3.72 -22.77
CA VAL A 99 -7.87 3.37 -21.73
C VAL A 99 -8.51 2.43 -20.71
N LEU A 100 -7.68 1.64 -20.04
CA LEU A 100 -8.09 0.70 -19.01
C LEU A 100 -7.47 1.09 -17.68
N TYR A 101 -8.29 1.29 -16.64
CA TYR A 101 -7.84 1.40 -15.26
C TYR A 101 -8.05 0.06 -14.58
N THR A 102 -7.03 -0.50 -13.94
CA THR A 102 -7.15 -1.73 -13.14
C THR A 102 -6.41 -1.59 -11.82
N THR A 103 -7.02 -2.06 -10.73
CA THR A 103 -6.43 -1.91 -9.39
C THR A 103 -5.19 -2.77 -9.17
N MET A 104 -4.97 -3.78 -10.02
CA MET A 104 -3.82 -4.67 -10.01
C MET A 104 -3.37 -4.95 -11.44
N GLU A 105 -2.07 -5.14 -11.65
CA GLU A 105 -1.51 -5.40 -12.97
C GLU A 105 -2.22 -6.55 -13.69
N PRO A 106 -2.51 -6.40 -15.00
CA PRO A 106 -3.08 -7.49 -15.78
C PRO A 106 -2.20 -8.73 -15.72
N CYS A 107 -2.78 -9.86 -15.31
CA CYS A 107 -1.99 -11.07 -15.12
C CYS A 107 -1.29 -11.52 -16.42
N ASN A 108 -0.07 -12.00 -16.25
CA ASN A 108 0.77 -12.49 -17.34
C ASN A 108 0.67 -14.01 -17.54
N GLU A 109 0.40 -14.75 -16.46
CA GLU A 109 0.15 -16.19 -16.41
C GLU A 109 -1.12 -16.51 -15.61
N ARG A 110 -1.68 -17.71 -15.79
CA ARG A 110 -2.86 -18.16 -15.05
C ARG A 110 -2.78 -19.63 -14.70
N LEU A 111 -2.82 -19.94 -13.41
CA LEU A 111 -2.90 -21.32 -12.90
C LEU A 111 -4.12 -22.09 -13.42
N SER A 112 -5.21 -21.37 -13.77
CA SER A 112 -6.40 -21.98 -14.36
C SER A 112 -6.23 -22.44 -15.81
N GLY A 113 -5.14 -22.07 -16.49
CA GLY A 113 -4.94 -22.30 -17.92
C GLY A 113 -5.83 -21.45 -18.83
N ASN A 114 -6.59 -20.51 -18.27
CA ASN A 114 -7.38 -19.56 -19.05
C ASN A 114 -6.49 -18.48 -19.69
N MET A 115 -6.99 -17.82 -20.73
CA MET A 115 -6.30 -16.71 -21.37
C MET A 115 -6.04 -15.58 -20.37
N THR A 116 -4.82 -15.08 -20.39
CA THR A 116 -4.31 -14.04 -19.49
C THR A 116 -4.86 -12.67 -19.87
N CYS A 117 -4.94 -11.75 -18.90
CA CYS A 117 -5.46 -10.40 -19.16
C CYS A 117 -4.55 -9.64 -20.14
N VAL A 118 -3.23 -9.78 -20.02
CA VAL A 118 -2.27 -9.26 -21.02
C VAL A 118 -2.61 -9.78 -22.41
N THR A 119 -2.77 -11.11 -22.58
CA THR A 119 -3.08 -11.69 -23.89
C THR A 119 -4.41 -11.20 -24.45
N ARG A 120 -5.43 -10.98 -23.62
CA ARG A 120 -6.71 -10.40 -24.05
C ARG A 120 -6.53 -8.99 -24.59
N ILE A 121 -5.75 -8.15 -23.90
CA ILE A 121 -5.46 -6.77 -24.33
C ILE A 121 -4.66 -6.77 -25.64
N LEU A 122 -3.63 -7.63 -25.77
CA LEU A 122 -2.82 -7.76 -26.99
C LEU A 122 -3.69 -8.08 -28.22
N LYS A 123 -4.70 -8.95 -28.07
CA LYS A 123 -5.62 -9.33 -29.15
C LYS A 123 -6.53 -8.19 -29.64
N LEU A 124 -6.57 -7.05 -28.95
CA LEU A 124 -7.35 -5.88 -29.35
C LEU A 124 -6.60 -4.93 -30.30
N ASN A 125 -5.44 -5.33 -30.81
CA ASN A 125 -4.69 -4.61 -31.85
C ASN A 125 -4.45 -3.12 -31.52
N GLY A 126 -4.12 -2.82 -30.26
CA GLY A 126 -3.82 -1.45 -29.81
C GLY A 126 -5.04 -0.52 -29.71
N ALA A 127 -6.26 -1.07 -29.63
CA ALA A 127 -7.47 -0.30 -29.35
C ALA A 127 -7.50 0.27 -27.92
N ILE A 128 -6.84 -0.39 -26.96
CA ILE A 128 -6.56 0.17 -25.64
C ILE A 128 -5.19 0.85 -25.73
N LYS A 129 -5.13 2.16 -25.50
CA LYS A 129 -3.89 2.97 -25.63
C LYS A 129 -3.03 2.95 -24.40
N THR A 130 -3.67 3.02 -23.24
CA THR A 130 -2.99 3.06 -21.94
C THR A 130 -3.69 2.11 -20.98
N VAL A 131 -2.89 1.37 -20.23
CA VAL A 131 -3.33 0.61 -19.07
C VAL A 131 -2.77 1.29 -17.83
N TYR A 132 -3.66 1.90 -17.06
CA TYR A 132 -3.37 2.51 -15.79
C TYR A 132 -3.49 1.47 -14.68
N VAL A 133 -2.40 1.20 -13.98
CA VAL A 133 -2.30 0.14 -12.96
C VAL A 133 -2.25 0.75 -11.56
N GLY A 134 -3.00 0.17 -10.62
CA GLY A 134 -2.99 0.56 -9.21
C GLY A 134 -1.78 0.01 -8.44
N ILE A 135 -1.57 -1.31 -8.53
CA ILE A 135 -0.40 -2.01 -7.98
C ILE A 135 0.16 -2.99 -9.00
N ARG A 136 1.47 -3.18 -8.99
CA ARG A 136 2.10 -4.23 -9.79
C ARG A 136 1.93 -5.59 -9.14
N GLU A 137 1.84 -6.65 -9.96
CA GLU A 137 1.70 -8.00 -9.44
C GLU A 137 3.01 -8.38 -8.72
N HIS A 138 2.97 -8.48 -7.39
CA HIS A 138 4.12 -8.94 -6.61
C HIS A 138 4.52 -10.35 -7.08
N GLY A 139 5.83 -10.63 -7.17
CA GLY A 139 6.38 -11.93 -7.61
C GLY A 139 5.97 -13.16 -6.77
N THR A 140 5.05 -12.98 -5.83
CA THR A 140 4.45 -13.99 -4.95
C THR A 140 3.65 -15.07 -5.69
N PHE A 141 3.09 -14.79 -6.88
CA PHE A 141 2.24 -15.73 -7.62
C PHE A 141 2.77 -16.16 -8.99
N ILE A 142 3.63 -15.35 -9.62
CA ILE A 142 4.22 -15.61 -10.95
C ILE A 142 5.68 -15.14 -10.93
N ALA A 143 6.61 -16.03 -11.29
CA ALA A 143 8.05 -15.76 -11.22
C ALA A 143 8.59 -14.86 -12.35
N ASN A 144 7.84 -14.73 -13.45
CA ASN A 144 8.20 -13.91 -14.63
C ASN A 144 7.10 -12.87 -14.92
N ASN A 145 7.29 -11.63 -14.47
CA ASN A 145 6.36 -10.54 -14.71
C ASN A 145 6.81 -9.63 -15.89
N ASP A 146 6.82 -10.19 -17.11
CA ASP A 146 7.11 -9.43 -18.35
C ASP A 146 5.85 -8.78 -18.97
N GLY A 147 4.73 -8.75 -18.23
CA GLY A 147 3.44 -8.29 -18.73
C GLY A 147 3.46 -6.85 -19.24
N LYS A 148 4.17 -5.96 -18.53
CA LYS A 148 4.42 -4.58 -18.96
C LYS A 148 5.18 -4.52 -20.30
N GLU A 149 6.30 -5.22 -20.42
CA GLU A 149 7.14 -5.21 -21.62
C GLU A 149 6.33 -5.68 -22.83
N ARG A 150 5.56 -6.77 -22.67
CA ARG A 150 4.69 -7.32 -23.71
C ARG A 150 3.64 -6.32 -24.20
N LEU A 151 3.07 -5.52 -23.31
CA LEU A 151 2.08 -4.48 -23.67
C LEU A 151 2.76 -3.29 -24.37
N GLU A 152 3.91 -2.85 -23.86
CA GLU A 152 4.66 -1.72 -24.43
C GLU A 152 5.23 -2.03 -25.82
N GLU A 153 5.63 -3.27 -26.10
CA GLU A 153 6.11 -3.72 -27.42
C GLU A 153 5.11 -3.48 -28.55
N ILE A 154 3.80 -3.52 -28.26
CA ILE A 154 2.74 -3.26 -29.25
C ILE A 154 2.19 -1.83 -29.17
N GLY A 155 2.84 -0.95 -28.40
CA GLY A 155 2.49 0.46 -28.26
C GLY A 155 1.37 0.74 -27.26
N VAL A 156 1.06 -0.19 -26.34
CA VAL A 156 0.18 0.07 -25.20
C VAL A 156 1.03 0.61 -24.05
N LYS A 157 0.78 1.86 -23.64
CA LYS A 157 1.49 2.45 -22.49
C LYS A 157 1.00 1.80 -21.20
N VAL A 158 1.91 1.39 -20.31
CA VAL A 158 1.54 0.92 -18.97
C VAL A 158 2.03 1.95 -17.97
N ASP A 159 1.09 2.73 -17.45
CA ASP A 159 1.35 3.78 -16.48
C ASP A 159 0.80 3.40 -15.12
N ASP A 160 1.52 3.77 -14.07
CA ASP A 160 0.93 3.76 -12.74
C ASP A 160 -0.07 4.93 -12.70
N ALA A 161 -1.35 4.68 -12.36
CA ALA A 161 -2.49 5.62 -12.52
C ALA A 161 -2.39 6.94 -11.74
N LYS A 162 -1.27 7.17 -11.06
CA LYS A 162 -0.98 8.32 -10.22
C LYS A 162 -0.22 9.34 -11.07
N GLY A 163 -0.96 10.20 -11.76
CA GLY A 163 -0.48 11.24 -12.69
C GLY A 163 0.37 12.36 -12.09
N TYR A 164 1.45 12.03 -11.39
CA TYR A 164 2.31 12.96 -10.68
C TYR A 164 3.75 12.78 -11.15
N ASP A 165 4.15 13.44 -12.23
CA ASP A 165 5.55 13.35 -12.66
C ASP A 165 6.46 14.06 -11.64
N PHE A 166 7.69 13.56 -11.44
CA PHE A 166 8.68 14.28 -10.64
C PHE A 166 9.13 15.49 -11.46
N GLY A 167 8.31 16.54 -11.47
CA GLY A 167 8.48 17.70 -12.36
C GLY A 167 9.88 18.28 -12.28
N SER A 168 10.54 18.41 -13.43
CA SER A 168 11.91 18.89 -13.60
C SER A 168 12.03 20.43 -13.59
N GLY A 169 11.22 21.13 -12.79
CA GLY A 169 11.02 22.57 -12.99
C GLY A 169 10.63 23.35 -11.75
N ASN A 170 11.43 23.26 -10.68
CA ASN A 170 11.70 24.31 -9.67
C ASN A 170 12.08 23.66 -8.35
N THR A 171 13.38 23.58 -8.07
CA THR A 171 13.86 23.21 -6.74
C THR A 171 14.77 24.30 -6.22
N ASN A 172 14.37 24.92 -5.11
CA ASN A 172 15.33 25.55 -4.21
C ASN A 172 16.14 24.39 -3.60
N ILE A 173 17.32 24.16 -4.15
CA ILE A 173 18.19 23.07 -3.73
C ILE A 173 18.89 23.49 -2.44
N ASP A 174 18.98 22.57 -1.47
CA ASP A 174 19.75 22.79 -0.24
C ASP A 174 21.15 23.35 -0.57
N PRO A 175 21.64 24.40 0.13
CA PRO A 175 22.95 24.98 -0.14
C PRO A 175 24.13 24.01 -0.10
N ALA A 176 24.02 22.84 0.52
CA ALA A 176 25.04 21.79 0.52
C ALA A 176 25.11 21.01 -0.80
N VAL A 177 24.03 21.00 -1.58
CA VAL A 177 23.95 20.28 -2.86
C VAL A 177 24.52 21.16 -3.98
N LEU A 178 25.45 20.61 -4.76
CA LEU A 178 26.01 21.26 -5.95
C LEU A 178 25.03 21.19 -7.13
N ARG A 179 24.47 20.01 -7.37
CA ARG A 179 23.42 19.76 -8.38
C ARG A 179 22.68 18.45 -8.14
N VAL A 180 21.44 18.38 -8.58
CA VAL A 180 20.72 17.10 -8.76
C VAL A 180 21.25 16.42 -10.02
N THR A 181 21.56 15.13 -9.94
CA THR A 181 22.09 14.33 -11.07
C THR A 181 21.02 13.48 -11.73
N SER A 182 20.04 12.98 -10.98
CA SER A 182 18.91 12.19 -11.51
C SER A 182 17.70 12.31 -10.58
N ILE A 183 16.51 12.14 -11.14
CA ILE A 183 15.27 11.90 -10.40
C ILE A 183 14.52 10.81 -11.15
N GLU A 184 14.26 9.69 -10.49
CA GLU A 184 13.68 8.50 -11.10
C GLU A 184 12.58 7.92 -10.21
N THR A 185 11.58 7.29 -10.81
CA THR A 185 10.60 6.47 -10.06
C THR A 185 11.31 5.25 -9.49
N HIS A 186 11.06 4.92 -8.23
CA HIS A 186 11.75 3.82 -7.54
C HIS A 186 10.83 3.15 -6.52
N GLY A 187 10.72 1.82 -6.54
CA GLY A 187 9.86 1.05 -5.62
C GLY A 187 8.36 1.11 -5.97
N VAL A 188 7.53 0.42 -5.16
CA VAL A 188 6.06 0.33 -5.32
C VAL A 188 5.38 0.60 -3.98
N SER A 189 4.37 1.46 -3.95
CA SER A 189 3.51 1.68 -2.78
C SER A 189 2.04 1.75 -3.17
N PHE A 190 1.17 1.13 -2.37
CA PHE A 190 -0.29 1.12 -2.57
C PHE A 190 -0.87 2.54 -2.65
N TRP A 191 -0.35 3.48 -1.85
CA TRP A 191 -0.96 4.81 -1.65
C TRP A 191 -0.13 5.96 -2.19
N VAL A 192 1.15 5.73 -2.51
CA VAL A 192 2.16 6.79 -2.70
C VAL A 192 2.93 6.62 -4.02
N LYS A 193 3.46 7.70 -4.61
CA LYS A 193 4.52 7.61 -5.63
C LYS A 193 5.88 7.74 -4.97
N THR A 194 6.75 6.79 -5.25
CA THR A 194 8.08 6.67 -4.66
C THR A 194 9.15 6.96 -5.70
N GLY A 195 10.26 7.58 -5.29
CA GLY A 195 11.32 7.98 -6.19
C GLY A 195 12.68 8.00 -5.53
N ARG A 196 13.71 7.98 -6.38
CA ARG A 196 15.11 8.17 -6.01
C ARG A 196 15.58 9.50 -6.56
N ILE A 197 16.26 10.28 -5.72
CA ILE A 197 16.92 11.53 -6.10
C ILE A 197 18.41 11.34 -5.86
N ASP A 198 19.21 11.34 -6.91
CA ASP A 198 20.67 11.39 -6.77
C ASP A 198 21.16 12.83 -6.88
N VAL A 199 22.10 13.19 -6.01
CA VAL A 199 22.71 14.50 -5.99
C VAL A 199 24.23 14.39 -5.91
N LEU A 200 24.89 15.45 -6.36
CA LEU A 200 26.29 15.72 -6.09
C LEU A 200 26.37 16.84 -5.06
N LEU A 201 27.04 16.62 -3.93
CA LEU A 201 27.28 17.64 -2.91
C LEU A 201 28.41 18.59 -3.33
N LYS A 202 28.52 19.74 -2.66
CA LYS A 202 29.54 20.76 -2.95
C LYS A 202 30.97 20.31 -2.70
N ASP A 203 31.18 19.34 -1.82
CA ASP A 203 32.47 18.69 -1.60
C ASP A 203 32.79 17.62 -2.66
N GLY A 204 31.87 17.36 -3.58
CA GLY A 204 31.99 16.37 -4.65
C GLY A 204 31.54 14.97 -4.26
N ALA A 205 31.02 14.76 -3.04
CA ALA A 205 30.48 13.46 -2.64
C ALA A 205 29.12 13.20 -3.32
N PRO A 206 28.89 12.01 -3.90
CA PRO A 206 27.56 11.60 -4.32
C PRO A 206 26.69 11.29 -3.10
N GLN A 207 25.40 11.59 -3.19
CA GLN A 207 24.41 11.20 -2.19
C GLN A 207 23.08 10.87 -2.85
N SER A 208 22.35 9.91 -2.31
CA SER A 208 21.07 9.45 -2.81
C SER A 208 19.98 9.59 -1.74
N PHE A 209 18.79 9.97 -2.17
CA PHE A 209 17.62 10.10 -1.31
C PHE A 209 16.44 9.32 -1.85
N PHE A 210 15.62 8.81 -0.95
CA PHE A 210 14.32 8.23 -1.26
C PHE A 210 13.23 9.26 -0.94
N ILE A 211 12.31 9.47 -1.88
CA ILE A 211 11.19 10.39 -1.74
C ILE A 211 9.86 9.68 -1.94
N LYS A 212 8.90 10.03 -1.09
CA LYS A 212 7.48 9.69 -1.20
C LYS A 212 6.70 10.94 -1.51
N VAL A 213 5.80 10.88 -2.50
CA VAL A 213 4.95 12.01 -2.91
C VAL A 213 3.48 11.59 -2.86
N LEU A 214 2.67 12.40 -2.17
CA LEU A 214 1.25 12.18 -1.93
C LEU A 214 0.47 13.47 -2.16
N SER A 215 -0.78 13.37 -2.61
CA SER A 215 -1.69 14.50 -2.76
C SER A 215 -2.68 14.64 -1.60
N LYS A 216 -3.40 15.76 -1.56
CA LYS A 216 -4.50 16.05 -0.63
C LYS A 216 -4.08 16.14 0.83
N ALA A 217 -4.99 16.66 1.66
CA ALA A 217 -4.79 16.76 3.11
C ALA A 217 -4.44 15.43 3.80
N ILE A 218 -4.93 14.30 3.28
CA ILE A 218 -4.56 12.98 3.81
C ILE A 218 -3.08 12.66 3.54
N GLY A 219 -2.55 13.02 2.37
CA GLY A 219 -1.15 12.84 2.03
C GLY A 219 -0.21 13.64 2.94
N MET A 220 -0.58 14.88 3.29
CA MET A 220 0.14 15.69 4.27
C MET A 220 0.22 14.97 5.64
N ASN A 221 -0.88 14.41 6.10
CA ASN A 221 -0.92 13.77 7.42
C ASN A 221 -0.13 12.44 7.42
N MET A 222 -0.21 11.67 6.34
CA MET A 222 0.57 10.44 6.16
C MET A 222 2.07 10.71 6.13
N THR A 223 2.53 11.68 5.32
CA THR A 223 3.96 12.06 5.26
C THR A 223 4.50 12.54 6.61
N LYS A 224 3.72 13.33 7.35
CA LYS A 224 4.10 13.78 8.70
C LYS A 224 4.14 12.63 9.70
N GLY A 225 3.14 11.76 9.67
CA GLY A 225 3.09 10.56 10.52
C GLY A 225 4.35 9.71 10.34
N GLU A 226 4.64 9.34 9.09
CA GLU A 226 5.82 8.54 8.75
C GLU A 226 7.13 9.26 9.13
N TYR A 227 7.29 10.54 8.81
CA TYR A 227 8.48 11.30 9.19
C TYR A 227 8.75 11.27 10.71
N HIS A 228 7.70 11.47 11.52
CA HIS A 228 7.83 11.44 12.97
C HIS A 228 8.07 10.02 13.51
N SER A 229 7.46 9.00 12.92
CA SER A 229 7.67 7.60 13.26
C SER A 229 9.12 7.16 12.98
N MET A 230 9.58 7.39 11.75
CA MET A 230 10.96 7.09 11.34
C MET A 230 11.98 7.88 12.18
N SER A 231 11.67 9.14 12.51
CA SER A 231 12.54 9.97 13.37
C SER A 231 12.62 9.43 14.79
N ALA A 232 11.51 8.91 15.32
CA ALA A 232 11.48 8.31 16.65
C ALA A 232 12.29 7.01 16.70
N ILE A 233 12.18 6.14 15.68
CA ILE A 233 13.00 4.92 15.61
C ILE A 233 14.48 5.28 15.45
N HIS A 234 14.83 6.15 14.50
CA HIS A 234 16.21 6.55 14.25
C HIS A 234 16.85 7.19 15.49
N ALA A 235 16.10 7.91 16.33
CA ALA A 235 16.62 8.45 17.58
C ALA A 235 16.99 7.38 18.62
N VAL A 236 16.39 6.20 18.55
CA VAL A 236 16.65 5.06 19.45
C VAL A 236 17.72 4.14 18.88
N ILE A 237 17.65 3.83 17.59
CA ILE A 237 18.50 2.88 16.88
C ILE A 237 18.76 3.35 15.43
N PRO A 238 19.69 4.31 15.23
CA PRO A 238 19.95 4.93 13.93
C PRO A 238 20.20 3.95 12.77
N GLU A 239 20.82 2.81 13.08
CA GLU A 239 21.24 1.79 12.12
C GLU A 239 20.12 0.82 11.68
N PHE A 240 18.89 0.95 12.20
CA PHE A 240 17.78 0.04 11.89
C PHE A 240 16.78 0.62 10.88
N VAL A 241 16.88 1.92 10.59
CA VAL A 241 15.99 2.62 9.65
C VAL A 241 16.78 3.58 8.76
N PRO A 242 16.35 3.82 7.51
CA PRO A 242 16.90 4.92 6.72
C PRO A 242 16.71 6.26 7.44
N LYS A 243 17.73 7.10 7.45
CA LYS A 243 17.69 8.39 8.14
C LYS A 243 16.59 9.29 7.57
N PRO A 244 15.56 9.67 8.35
CA PRO A 244 14.57 10.64 7.89
C PRO A 244 15.20 12.03 7.78
N ILE A 245 14.87 12.75 6.71
CA ILE A 245 15.48 14.05 6.39
C ILE A 245 14.45 15.17 6.48
N ALA A 246 13.31 15.01 5.82
CA ALA A 246 12.28 16.05 5.79
C ALA A 246 10.90 15.50 5.44
N CYS A 247 9.87 16.26 5.80
CA CYS A 247 8.56 16.18 5.19
C CYS A 247 8.03 17.59 4.91
N GLY A 248 7.22 17.76 3.88
CA GLY A 248 6.76 19.09 3.50
C GLY A 248 5.71 19.10 2.41
N THR A 249 5.44 20.29 1.89
CA THR A 249 4.52 20.55 0.77
C THR A 249 5.28 21.26 -0.32
N TYR A 250 4.96 20.95 -1.57
CA TYR A 250 5.55 21.65 -2.70
C TYR A 250 5.12 23.12 -2.67
N GLU A 251 6.07 24.02 -2.94
CA GLU A 251 5.81 25.46 -2.95
C GLU A 251 4.85 25.84 -4.08
N ASP A 252 5.08 25.30 -5.28
CA ASP A 252 4.31 25.62 -6.49
C ASP A 252 3.00 24.80 -6.61
N ILE A 253 2.91 23.66 -5.91
CA ILE A 253 1.73 22.78 -5.95
C ILE A 253 1.28 22.47 -4.52
N PRO A 254 0.46 23.35 -3.89
CA PRO A 254 0.14 23.27 -2.46
C PRO A 254 -0.61 22.01 -2.00
N ASP A 255 -1.17 21.24 -2.93
CA ASP A 255 -1.87 19.99 -2.65
C ASP A 255 -0.95 18.76 -2.73
N ILE A 256 0.35 18.95 -3.01
CA ILE A 256 1.33 17.88 -3.10
C ILE A 256 2.29 17.94 -1.92
N HIS A 257 2.44 16.82 -1.24
CA HIS A 257 3.19 16.64 -0.01
C HIS A 257 4.25 15.57 -0.20
N PHE A 258 5.34 15.66 0.58
CA PHE A 258 6.44 14.71 0.48
C PHE A 258 6.98 14.27 1.85
N PHE A 259 7.53 13.05 1.86
CA PHE A 259 8.48 12.55 2.86
C PHE A 259 9.79 12.21 2.15
N LEU A 260 10.91 12.59 2.75
CA LEU A 260 12.26 12.42 2.22
C LEU A 260 13.15 11.77 3.29
N CYS A 261 13.86 10.72 2.91
CA CYS A 261 14.86 10.05 3.75
C CYS A 261 16.11 9.68 2.94
N GLU A 262 17.14 9.22 3.65
CA GLU A 262 18.31 8.59 3.04
C GLU A 262 17.88 7.41 2.15
N PHE A 263 18.51 7.30 0.98
CA PHE A 263 18.36 6.12 0.16
C PHE A 263 19.29 5.01 0.66
N ARG A 264 18.73 3.84 0.98
CA ARG A 264 19.47 2.60 1.28
C ARG A 264 19.11 1.56 0.23
N GLU A 265 20.11 0.98 -0.42
CA GLU A 265 19.89 -0.13 -1.34
C GLU A 265 19.67 -1.40 -0.52
N MET A 266 18.57 -2.09 -0.77
CA MET A 266 18.14 -3.25 0.03
C MET A 266 17.82 -4.44 -0.86
N THR A 267 18.12 -5.65 -0.38
CA THR A 267 17.60 -6.87 -0.98
C THR A 267 16.19 -7.16 -0.47
N GLU A 268 15.39 -7.88 -1.26
CA GLU A 268 14.04 -8.32 -0.88
C GLU A 268 14.04 -9.56 0.03
N ASP A 269 15.22 -10.10 0.34
CA ASP A 269 15.38 -11.23 1.25
C ASP A 269 15.00 -10.83 2.68
N MET A 270 14.33 -11.76 3.37
CA MET A 270 14.04 -11.60 4.78
C MET A 270 15.35 -11.62 5.59
N PRO A 271 15.56 -10.68 6.54
CA PRO A 271 16.77 -10.65 7.34
C PRO A 271 16.87 -11.88 8.27
N ASP A 272 18.08 -12.22 8.71
CA ASP A 272 18.27 -13.29 9.68
C ASP A 272 17.42 -13.06 10.96
N PRO A 273 16.69 -14.08 11.46
CA PRO A 273 15.81 -13.92 12.60
C PRO A 273 16.49 -13.38 13.86
N ASP A 274 17.72 -13.81 14.17
CA ASP A 274 18.42 -13.38 15.39
C ASP A 274 18.89 -11.93 15.26
N GLU A 275 19.45 -11.56 14.10
CA GLU A 275 19.89 -10.17 13.86
C GLU A 275 18.72 -9.18 13.86
N PHE A 276 17.63 -9.54 13.17
CA PHE A 276 16.42 -8.73 13.11
C PHE A 276 15.80 -8.57 14.50
N ALA A 277 15.62 -9.68 15.20
CA ALA A 277 14.98 -9.69 16.51
C ALA A 277 15.81 -8.98 17.58
N SER A 278 17.15 -9.06 17.51
CA SER A 278 18.04 -8.33 18.41
C SER A 278 17.87 -6.81 18.29
N ARG A 279 17.77 -6.30 17.05
CA ARG A 279 17.53 -4.88 16.75
C ARG A 279 16.14 -4.42 17.18
N LEU A 280 15.11 -5.22 16.88
CA LEU A 280 13.74 -4.94 17.30
C LEU A 280 13.60 -4.93 18.83
N SER A 281 14.17 -5.92 19.52
CA SER A 281 14.19 -5.95 20.99
C SER A 281 14.94 -4.74 21.56
N THR A 282 16.08 -4.37 20.96
CA THR A 282 16.83 -3.17 21.35
C THR A 282 15.98 -1.90 21.21
N MET A 283 15.24 -1.74 20.12
CA MET A 283 14.31 -0.62 19.92
C MET A 283 13.24 -0.58 21.01
N HIS A 284 12.58 -1.72 21.25
CA HIS A 284 11.54 -1.83 22.27
C HIS A 284 12.06 -1.56 23.68
N GLN A 285 13.24 -2.08 24.04
CA GLN A 285 13.83 -1.93 25.37
C GLN A 285 14.43 -0.53 25.61
N LYS A 286 15.09 0.08 24.62
CA LYS A 286 15.74 1.39 24.79
C LYS A 286 14.82 2.57 24.58
N SER A 287 13.71 2.41 23.87
CA SER A 287 12.73 3.49 23.69
C SER A 287 12.13 3.93 25.03
N VAL A 288 11.86 5.23 25.16
CA VAL A 288 11.26 5.84 26.34
C VAL A 288 10.12 6.73 25.89
N SER A 289 8.89 6.45 26.35
CA SER A 289 7.75 7.31 26.09
C SER A 289 7.99 8.70 26.71
N PRO A 290 7.86 9.80 25.93
CA PRO A 290 8.14 11.15 26.43
C PRO A 290 7.17 11.59 27.53
N THR A 291 6.02 10.93 27.65
CA THR A 291 5.00 11.19 28.67
C THR A 291 4.93 10.09 29.73
N GLY A 292 5.64 8.98 29.54
CA GLY A 292 5.46 7.76 30.31
C GLY A 292 4.16 7.01 30.01
N LYS A 293 3.38 7.43 29.00
CA LYS A 293 2.07 6.88 28.64
C LYS A 293 2.10 6.14 27.29
N PHE A 294 1.04 5.40 26.98
CA PHE A 294 0.79 4.82 25.65
C PHE A 294 0.23 5.88 24.70
N GLY A 295 0.60 5.83 23.43
CA GLY A 295 0.19 6.81 22.42
C GLY A 295 1.36 7.46 21.67
N PHE A 296 1.08 8.54 20.95
CA PHE A 296 2.06 9.27 20.14
C PHE A 296 1.67 10.75 20.03
N HIS A 297 2.64 11.63 19.76
CA HIS A 297 2.39 13.08 19.72
C HIS A 297 1.70 13.55 18.44
N ILE A 298 1.65 12.71 17.41
CA ILE A 298 0.99 12.98 16.13
C ILE A 298 0.24 11.74 15.66
N THR A 299 -0.90 11.92 14.99
CA THR A 299 -1.62 10.82 14.35
C THR A 299 -0.76 10.17 13.27
N THR A 300 -0.54 8.88 13.40
CA THR A 300 0.07 8.02 12.37
C THR A 300 -1.01 7.31 11.56
N TYR A 301 -0.60 6.66 10.48
CA TYR A 301 -1.51 6.04 9.52
C TYR A 301 -1.07 4.62 9.19
N ALA A 302 -1.97 3.65 9.40
CA ALA A 302 -1.79 2.29 8.91
C ALA A 302 -2.41 2.21 7.50
N GLY A 303 -1.57 2.25 6.48
CA GLY A 303 -2.02 2.55 5.12
C GLY A 303 -2.63 3.95 5.05
N ASN A 304 -3.91 4.04 4.69
CA ASN A 304 -4.66 5.30 4.67
C ASN A 304 -5.55 5.51 5.91
N LEU A 305 -5.52 4.60 6.88
CA LEU A 305 -6.38 4.65 8.06
C LEU A 305 -5.71 5.41 9.21
N PRO A 306 -6.31 6.50 9.73
CA PRO A 306 -5.74 7.23 10.85
C PRO A 306 -5.82 6.39 12.13
N GLN A 307 -4.70 6.32 12.85
CA GLN A 307 -4.59 5.56 14.09
C GLN A 307 -5.03 6.37 15.30
N TYR A 308 -5.56 5.68 16.32
CA TYR A 308 -5.75 6.29 17.63
C TYR A 308 -4.39 6.38 18.34
N VAL A 309 -3.96 7.60 18.67
CA VAL A 309 -2.65 7.83 19.29
C VAL A 309 -2.71 8.73 20.53
N ALA A 310 -3.91 9.09 20.99
CA ALA A 310 -4.01 9.95 22.16
C ALA A 310 -3.42 9.27 23.41
N TRP A 311 -2.86 10.09 24.30
CA TRP A 311 -2.09 9.58 25.43
C TRP A 311 -2.98 8.94 26.51
N GLU A 312 -2.68 7.71 26.88
CA GLU A 312 -3.42 6.93 27.88
C GLU A 312 -2.48 6.28 28.89
N ASP A 313 -2.86 6.29 30.17
CA ASP A 313 -2.04 5.76 31.27
C ASP A 313 -2.07 4.22 31.35
N SER A 314 -3.06 3.57 30.74
CA SER A 314 -3.26 2.12 30.78
C SER A 314 -3.28 1.53 29.38
N TRP A 315 -2.59 0.40 29.22
CA TRP A 315 -2.60 -0.38 27.99
C TRP A 315 -4.00 -0.92 27.67
N GLU A 316 -4.75 -1.40 28.67
CA GLU A 316 -6.15 -1.84 28.48
C GLU A 316 -6.99 -0.73 27.84
N THR A 317 -6.85 0.50 28.35
CA THR A 317 -7.63 1.64 27.86
C THR A 317 -7.19 2.06 26.46
N PHE A 318 -5.89 2.16 26.21
CA PHE A 318 -5.35 2.48 24.90
C PHE A 318 -5.80 1.47 23.85
N PHE A 319 -5.58 0.18 24.10
CA PHE A 319 -5.93 -0.90 23.18
C PHE A 319 -7.43 -0.94 22.87
N ALA A 320 -8.28 -0.73 23.88
CA ALA A 320 -9.72 -0.63 23.66
C ALA A 320 -10.05 0.54 22.73
N LYS A 321 -9.55 1.76 23.02
CA LYS A 321 -9.86 2.94 22.21
C LYS A 321 -9.32 2.83 20.79
N SER A 322 -8.12 2.29 20.59
CA SER A 322 -7.56 2.07 19.25
C SER A 322 -8.35 1.04 18.46
N THR A 323 -8.68 -0.10 19.08
CA THR A 323 -9.53 -1.13 18.47
C THR A 323 -10.91 -0.57 18.11
N ARG A 324 -11.50 0.27 18.97
CA ARG A 324 -12.80 0.92 18.71
C ARG A 324 -12.73 1.80 17.47
N GLN A 325 -11.72 2.67 17.39
CA GLN A 325 -11.56 3.57 16.25
C GLN A 325 -11.39 2.80 14.95
N ALA A 326 -10.57 1.75 14.91
CA ALA A 326 -10.39 0.92 13.72
C ALA A 326 -11.71 0.27 13.26
N LEU A 327 -12.49 -0.24 14.20
CA LEU A 327 -13.80 -0.84 13.91
C LEU A 327 -14.83 0.20 13.46
N ASP A 328 -14.85 1.37 14.09
CA ASP A 328 -15.77 2.45 13.71
C ASP A 328 -15.48 2.94 12.28
N LEU A 329 -14.21 2.97 11.86
CA LEU A 329 -13.82 3.24 10.47
C LEU A 329 -14.37 2.15 9.53
N GLU A 330 -14.20 0.87 9.83
CA GLU A 330 -14.75 -0.22 9.01
C GLU A 330 -16.29 -0.16 8.93
N ILE A 331 -16.96 0.07 10.06
CA ILE A 331 -18.42 0.21 10.14
C ILE A 331 -18.89 1.42 9.33
N SER A 332 -18.14 2.53 9.33
CA SER A 332 -18.51 3.72 8.54
C SER A 332 -18.52 3.44 7.04
N VAL A 333 -17.70 2.50 6.56
CA VAL A 333 -17.58 2.12 5.15
C VAL A 333 -18.53 0.98 4.78
N LYS A 334 -18.60 -0.08 5.60
CA LYS A 334 -19.40 -1.28 5.31
C LYS A 334 -20.83 -1.23 5.81
N GLY A 335 -21.13 -0.30 6.72
CA GLY A 335 -22.39 -0.24 7.45
C GLY A 335 -22.41 -1.16 8.67
N ASN A 336 -23.49 -1.06 9.45
CA ASN A 336 -23.66 -1.85 10.68
C ASN A 336 -24.01 -3.31 10.38
N SER A 337 -23.59 -4.20 11.28
CA SER A 337 -23.98 -5.61 11.30
C SER A 337 -24.41 -5.99 12.71
N ASN A 338 -25.61 -6.60 12.83
CA ASN A 338 -26.14 -7.06 14.12
C ASN A 338 -25.22 -8.12 14.76
N GLU A 339 -24.62 -9.00 13.93
CA GLU A 339 -23.67 -10.00 14.43
C GLU A 339 -22.42 -9.33 14.97
N LEU A 340 -21.86 -8.36 14.23
CA LEU A 340 -20.69 -7.61 14.67
C LEU A 340 -20.99 -6.86 15.97
N GLU A 341 -22.14 -6.19 16.08
CA GLU A 341 -22.53 -5.44 17.29
C GLU A 341 -22.51 -6.32 18.56
N VAL A 342 -23.08 -7.53 18.49
CA VAL A 342 -23.06 -8.49 19.60
C VAL A 342 -21.63 -8.92 19.95
N LEU A 343 -20.79 -9.19 18.94
CA LEU A 343 -19.40 -9.56 19.15
C LEU A 343 -18.58 -8.41 19.74
N LEU A 344 -18.81 -7.17 19.30
CA LEU A 344 -18.15 -5.98 19.83
C LEU A 344 -18.52 -5.72 21.28
N GLN A 345 -19.76 -5.98 21.68
CA GLN A 345 -20.11 -5.89 23.10
C GLN A 345 -19.27 -6.87 23.94
N ALA A 346 -19.20 -8.15 23.54
CA ALA A 346 -18.43 -9.16 24.26
C ALA A 346 -16.91 -8.86 24.25
N LEU A 347 -16.38 -8.39 23.12
CA LEU A 347 -14.97 -8.03 22.98
C LEU A 347 -14.56 -6.96 24.00
N PHE A 348 -15.35 -5.88 24.10
CA PHE A 348 -15.01 -4.72 24.92
C PHE A 348 -15.39 -4.87 26.38
N GLU A 349 -16.53 -5.50 26.69
CA GLU A 349 -16.97 -5.65 28.09
C GLU A 349 -16.29 -6.83 28.80
N LYS A 350 -15.80 -7.83 28.05
CA LYS A 350 -15.25 -9.06 28.63
C LYS A 350 -13.85 -9.38 28.16
N VAL A 351 -13.63 -9.54 26.85
CA VAL A 351 -12.36 -10.11 26.35
C VAL A 351 -11.18 -9.19 26.63
N ILE A 352 -11.25 -7.91 26.22
CA ILE A 352 -10.19 -6.93 26.44
C ILE A 352 -9.88 -6.78 27.94
N PRO A 353 -10.86 -6.49 28.82
CA PRO A 353 -10.63 -6.45 30.27
C PRO A 353 -10.03 -7.73 30.84
N ARG A 354 -10.49 -8.91 30.40
CA ARG A 354 -10.08 -10.19 30.96
C ARG A 354 -8.64 -10.55 30.62
N LEU A 355 -8.16 -10.11 29.45
CA LEU A 355 -6.82 -10.40 28.94
C LEU A 355 -5.81 -9.31 29.31
N LEU A 356 -6.16 -8.03 29.20
CA LEU A 356 -5.20 -6.94 29.34
C LEU A 356 -5.11 -6.40 30.77
N ARG A 357 -6.22 -6.27 31.50
CA ARG A 357 -6.20 -5.76 32.88
C ARG A 357 -5.23 -6.48 33.81
N PRO A 358 -5.12 -7.83 33.76
CA PRO A 358 -4.17 -8.54 34.61
C PRO A 358 -2.73 -8.06 34.42
N LEU A 359 -2.32 -7.67 33.20
CA LEU A 359 -0.97 -7.21 32.88
C LEU A 359 -0.56 -5.95 33.66
N GLU A 360 -1.53 -5.15 34.11
CA GLU A 360 -1.34 -3.90 34.85
C GLU A 360 -1.93 -3.96 36.28
N SER A 361 -2.30 -5.17 36.73
CA SER A 361 -2.87 -5.42 38.06
C SER A 361 -1.87 -6.12 38.98
N GLU A 362 -2.14 -6.11 40.29
CA GLU A 362 -1.34 -6.83 41.30
C GLU A 362 0.13 -6.36 41.34
N GLY A 363 0.37 -5.08 41.05
CA GLY A 363 1.70 -4.49 41.01
C GLY A 363 2.48 -4.75 39.72
N ARG A 364 1.90 -5.44 38.73
CA ARG A 364 2.45 -5.53 37.38
C ARG A 364 2.25 -4.22 36.62
N THR A 365 3.17 -3.95 35.70
CA THR A 365 3.14 -2.76 34.85
C THR A 365 3.55 -3.16 33.45
N VAL A 366 2.90 -2.58 32.45
CA VAL A 366 3.33 -2.67 31.05
C VAL A 366 4.18 -1.45 30.72
N LYS A 367 5.33 -1.67 30.07
CA LYS A 367 6.17 -0.58 29.56
C LYS A 367 5.60 -0.08 28.23
N PRO A 368 5.31 1.24 28.08
CA PRO A 368 5.09 1.83 26.77
C PRO A 368 6.39 1.83 25.97
N SER A 369 6.45 0.95 24.97
CA SER A 369 7.60 0.75 24.08
C SER A 369 7.25 1.29 22.70
N LEU A 370 8.18 1.98 22.06
CA LEU A 370 7.99 2.42 20.68
C LEU A 370 7.93 1.18 19.78
N ILE A 371 6.85 1.02 19.02
CA ILE A 371 6.68 -0.06 18.02
C ILE A 371 6.71 0.53 16.61
N HIS A 372 7.04 -0.29 15.60
CA HIS A 372 6.98 0.04 14.17
C HIS A 372 5.54 0.03 13.63
N ASP A 373 4.75 -0.96 14.06
CA ASP A 373 3.31 -1.15 13.84
C ASP A 373 2.89 -1.67 12.44
N ASP A 374 3.62 -1.32 11.38
CA ASP A 374 3.43 -1.93 10.04
C ASP A 374 4.61 -2.83 9.66
N LEU A 375 5.01 -3.74 10.55
CA LEU A 375 6.22 -4.56 10.37
C LEU A 375 5.89 -5.92 9.73
N TRP A 376 6.24 -6.09 8.47
CA TRP A 376 6.05 -7.32 7.67
C TRP A 376 7.13 -7.40 6.59
N TYR A 377 7.18 -8.50 5.82
CA TYR A 377 8.29 -8.74 4.88
C TYR A 377 8.53 -7.63 3.86
N ALA A 378 7.50 -6.90 3.44
CA ALA A 378 7.64 -5.84 2.45
C ALA A 378 8.09 -4.50 3.05
N ASN A 379 8.15 -4.40 4.39
CA ASN A 379 8.64 -3.25 5.14
C ASN A 379 9.94 -3.56 5.92
N ALA A 380 10.61 -4.64 5.51
CA ALA A 380 11.90 -5.07 6.01
C ALA A 380 12.80 -5.47 4.84
N GLY A 381 14.11 -5.31 4.98
CA GLY A 381 15.09 -5.73 3.99
C GLY A 381 16.49 -5.80 4.57
N ILE A 382 17.43 -6.31 3.77
CA ILE A 382 18.85 -6.35 4.15
C ILE A 382 19.58 -5.27 3.37
N ASP A 383 20.30 -4.41 4.09
CA ASP A 383 21.10 -3.35 3.51
C ASP A 383 22.28 -3.92 2.70
N VAL A 384 22.38 -3.57 1.42
CA VAL A 384 23.41 -4.09 0.51
C VAL A 384 24.82 -3.64 0.92
N GLU A 385 24.96 -2.49 1.57
CA GLU A 385 26.28 -1.95 1.91
C GLU A 385 26.92 -2.67 3.11
N ASN A 386 26.13 -3.03 4.12
CA ASN A 386 26.65 -3.55 5.38
C ASN A 386 26.03 -4.88 5.82
N ASP A 387 25.13 -5.46 5.03
CA ASP A 387 24.48 -6.75 5.29
C ASP A 387 23.70 -6.75 6.62
N GLN A 388 23.05 -5.63 6.97
CA GLN A 388 22.27 -5.51 8.20
C GLN A 388 20.78 -5.34 7.94
N PRO A 389 19.93 -5.82 8.87
CA PRO A 389 18.49 -5.59 8.80
C PRO A 389 18.13 -4.09 8.84
N LEU A 390 17.26 -3.68 7.92
CA LEU A 390 16.60 -2.39 7.89
C LEU A 390 15.08 -2.56 7.88
N VAL A 391 14.38 -1.60 8.48
CA VAL A 391 12.93 -1.46 8.42
C VAL A 391 12.54 -0.07 7.92
N PHE A 392 11.38 0.04 7.30
CA PHE A 392 10.88 1.28 6.72
C PHE A 392 9.34 1.30 6.70
N ASP A 393 8.75 2.44 6.35
CA ASP A 393 7.29 2.63 6.30
C ASP A 393 6.61 2.49 7.68
N ALA A 394 7.27 2.96 8.74
CA ALA A 394 6.75 2.89 10.10
C ALA A 394 5.55 3.82 10.36
N CYS A 395 4.60 3.35 11.15
CA CYS A 395 3.44 4.11 11.62
C CYS A 395 3.33 4.13 13.16
N CYS A 396 4.49 4.27 13.81
CA CYS A 396 4.71 4.14 15.24
C CYS A 396 3.68 4.76 16.21
N PHE A 397 3.57 4.12 17.37
CA PHE A 397 3.15 4.73 18.63
C PHE A 397 3.81 3.98 19.79
N PHE A 398 3.68 4.49 21.02
CA PHE A 398 4.12 3.77 22.22
C PHE A 398 3.04 2.79 22.68
N ALA A 399 3.37 1.50 22.70
CA ALA A 399 2.46 0.38 22.92
C ALA A 399 3.03 -0.65 23.90
N HIS A 400 2.26 -1.69 24.23
CA HIS A 400 2.84 -2.95 24.67
C HIS A 400 3.69 -3.54 23.53
N ASN A 401 4.93 -3.96 23.78
CA ASN A 401 5.84 -4.42 22.73
C ASN A 401 5.29 -5.61 21.92
N GLU A 402 4.57 -6.54 22.56
CA GLU A 402 3.93 -7.67 21.85
C GLU A 402 2.85 -7.25 20.83
N TYR A 403 2.39 -6.00 20.82
CA TYR A 403 1.45 -5.52 19.80
C TYR A 403 2.05 -5.64 18.38
N GLU A 404 3.36 -5.45 18.24
CA GLU A 404 4.11 -5.57 16.99
C GLU A 404 3.86 -6.92 16.30
N PHE A 405 3.77 -8.00 17.08
CA PHE A 405 3.64 -9.36 16.56
C PHE A 405 2.24 -9.66 16.01
N GLY A 406 1.26 -8.78 16.24
CA GLY A 406 -0.08 -8.91 15.66
C GLY A 406 -0.02 -8.99 14.13
N GLN A 407 0.83 -8.15 13.53
CA GLN A 407 1.05 -8.09 12.08
C GLN A 407 1.78 -9.33 11.56
N TRP A 408 2.47 -10.12 12.40
CA TRP A 408 3.22 -11.30 11.94
C TRP A 408 2.34 -12.55 11.84
N ARG A 409 1.19 -12.58 12.53
CA ARG A 409 0.31 -13.76 12.56
C ARG A 409 -0.22 -14.21 11.19
N PRO A 410 -0.61 -13.32 10.26
CA PRO A 410 -1.03 -13.74 8.94
C PRO A 410 0.14 -14.31 8.14
N ALA A 411 0.02 -15.56 7.64
CA ALA A 411 1.08 -16.22 6.88
C ALA A 411 1.55 -15.45 5.64
N CYS A 412 0.70 -14.59 5.07
CA CYS A 412 1.06 -13.72 3.94
C CYS A 412 2.14 -12.69 4.27
N ASN A 413 2.37 -12.40 5.56
CA ASN A 413 3.33 -11.39 6.00
C ASN A 413 4.76 -11.95 6.18
N ARG A 414 4.94 -13.27 6.00
CA ARG A 414 6.22 -13.99 5.91
C ARG A 414 7.22 -13.76 7.06
N VAL A 415 6.76 -13.28 8.21
CA VAL A 415 7.54 -13.25 9.45
C VAL A 415 7.07 -14.43 10.31
N GLY A 416 7.84 -15.51 10.32
CA GLY A 416 7.44 -16.78 10.94
C GLY A 416 7.67 -16.84 12.45
N ASP A 417 7.26 -17.96 13.05
CA ASP A 417 7.41 -18.24 14.49
C ASP A 417 8.88 -18.17 14.96
N GLU A 418 9.84 -18.40 14.04
CA GLU A 418 11.27 -18.28 14.30
C GLU A 418 11.69 -16.86 14.72
N TYR A 419 11.07 -15.80 14.19
CA TYR A 419 11.38 -14.42 14.57
C TYR A 419 10.87 -14.10 15.97
N VAL A 420 9.68 -14.59 16.31
CA VAL A 420 9.12 -14.45 17.67
C VAL A 420 9.98 -15.23 18.67
N ALA A 421 10.40 -16.45 18.30
CA ALA A 421 11.29 -17.26 19.12
C ALA A 421 12.64 -16.56 19.35
N ALA A 422 13.24 -16.01 18.30
CA ALA A 422 14.47 -15.23 18.36
C ALA A 422 14.32 -13.99 19.25
N TYR A 423 13.23 -13.22 19.09
CA TYR A 423 12.95 -12.03 19.91
C TYR A 423 12.92 -12.35 21.40
N ASN A 424 12.28 -13.46 21.77
CA ASN A 424 12.19 -13.88 23.17
C ASN A 424 13.53 -14.28 23.79
N THR A 425 14.60 -14.46 23.00
CA THR A 425 15.97 -14.67 23.53
C THR A 425 16.64 -13.37 23.98
N PHE A 426 16.15 -12.22 23.48
CA PHE A 426 16.67 -10.89 23.78
C PHE A 426 15.76 -10.08 24.71
N ALA A 427 14.53 -10.55 24.97
CA ALA A 427 13.45 -9.82 25.63
C ALA A 427 13.61 -9.64 27.14
#